data_AF-A0A4Y2HMZ8-F1
#
_entry.id   AF-A0A4Y2HMZ8-F1
#
_cell.length_a   1.000
_cell.length_b   1.000
_cell.length_c   1.000
_cell.angle_alpha   90.00
_cell.angle_beta   90.00
_cell.angle_gamma   90.00
#
_symmetry.space_group_name_H-M   'P 1'
#
loop_
_entity.id
_entity.type
_entity.pdbx_description
1 polymer ?
#
loop_
_entity_poly.entity_id
_entity_poly.type
_entity_poly.pdbx_seq_one_letter_code
_entity_poly.pdbx_strand_id
1 'polypeptide(L)'
;MAGRKIKSPETEELAIPYPVSDPSIYDFERIKADSTLERRLSLTEIESLKQLLGRHPKIFSSDPEKTHLVEHDFELISNKPIRSVSHVSRTERDFEKRN
;
A
#
# COMPACT_ATOMS: atom_id res chain seq x y z
N MET A 1 -11.91 -49.81 6.27
CA MET A 1 -12.33 -48.39 6.18
C MET A 1 -11.13 -47.56 5.73
N ALA A 2 -11.10 -47.13 4.47
CA ALA A 2 -10.01 -46.33 3.93
C ALA A 2 -10.28 -44.85 4.22
N GLY A 3 -9.46 -44.24 5.08
CA GLY A 3 -9.49 -42.80 5.35
C GLY A 3 -9.09 -42.04 4.08
N ARG A 4 -9.97 -41.16 3.60
CA ARG A 4 -9.63 -40.21 2.53
C ARG A 4 -8.57 -39.25 3.09
N LYS A 5 -7.32 -39.38 2.62
CA LYS A 5 -6.34 -38.31 2.74
C LYS A 5 -6.82 -37.15 1.88
N ILE A 6 -7.20 -36.07 2.54
CA ILE A 6 -7.48 -34.79 1.89
C ILE A 6 -6.12 -34.30 1.39
N LYS A 7 -5.91 -34.31 0.07
CA LYS A 7 -4.72 -33.71 -0.54
C LYS A 7 -4.90 -32.20 -0.39
N SER A 8 -4.09 -31.56 0.44
CA SER A 8 -4.01 -30.10 0.48
C SER A 8 -3.67 -29.63 -0.93
N PRO A 9 -4.41 -28.69 -1.53
CA PRO A 9 -3.95 -28.04 -2.74
C PRO A 9 -2.60 -27.43 -2.39
N GLU A 10 -1.60 -27.84 -3.16
CA GLU A 10 -0.26 -27.29 -3.15
C GLU A 10 -0.42 -25.78 -3.09
N THR A 11 0.11 -25.17 -2.02
CA THR A 11 0.31 -23.72 -1.93
C THR A 11 1.13 -23.35 -3.15
N GLU A 12 0.44 -22.98 -4.23
CA GLU A 12 0.97 -22.07 -5.23
C GLU A 12 1.32 -20.83 -4.42
N GLU A 13 2.56 -20.82 -3.95
CA GLU A 13 3.17 -19.77 -3.18
C GLU A 13 2.98 -18.53 -4.04
N LEU A 14 1.96 -17.73 -3.71
CA LEU A 14 1.78 -16.39 -4.25
C LEU A 14 2.97 -15.58 -3.71
N ALA A 15 4.14 -15.84 -4.29
CA ALA A 15 5.38 -15.21 -3.93
C ALA A 15 5.21 -13.76 -4.37
N ILE A 16 4.90 -12.92 -3.40
CA ILE A 16 4.90 -11.47 -3.61
C ILE A 16 6.34 -11.16 -4.02
N PRO A 17 6.58 -10.68 -5.25
CA PRO A 17 7.93 -10.42 -5.70
C PRO A 17 8.55 -9.40 -4.77
N TYR A 18 9.66 -9.76 -4.14
CA TYR A 18 10.42 -8.84 -3.34
C TYR A 18 10.92 -7.70 -4.23
N PRO A 19 10.84 -6.45 -3.78
CA PRO A 19 11.43 -5.34 -4.51
C PRO A 19 12.93 -5.61 -4.72
N VAL A 20 13.40 -5.43 -5.95
CA VAL A 20 14.81 -5.64 -6.35
C VAL A 20 15.72 -4.60 -5.67
N SER A 21 15.18 -3.42 -5.39
CA SER A 21 15.82 -2.37 -4.63
C SER A 21 15.58 -2.53 -3.14
N ASP A 22 16.58 -2.21 -2.34
CA ASP A 22 16.44 -2.12 -0.88
C ASP A 22 15.25 -1.20 -0.52
N PRO A 23 14.18 -1.73 0.10
CA PRO A 23 12.99 -0.95 0.43
C PRO A 23 13.26 0.13 1.50
N SER A 24 14.39 0.05 2.20
CA SER A 24 14.86 1.03 3.18
C SER A 24 15.43 2.29 2.51
N ILE A 25 15.93 2.18 1.28
CA ILE A 25 16.60 3.28 0.58
C ILE A 25 15.59 4.04 -0.28
N TYR A 26 15.30 5.26 0.16
CA TYR A 26 14.51 6.22 -0.60
C TYR A 26 15.19 6.58 -1.93
N ASP A 27 14.44 6.51 -3.03
CA ASP A 27 14.86 6.95 -4.37
C ASP A 27 14.16 8.27 -4.75
N PHE A 28 14.93 9.36 -4.78
CA PHE A 28 14.41 10.69 -5.09
C PHE A 28 13.83 10.79 -6.49
N GLU A 29 14.44 10.14 -7.48
CA GLU A 29 13.98 10.22 -8.87
C GLU A 29 12.65 9.47 -9.04
N ARG A 30 12.49 8.33 -8.36
CA ARG A 30 11.22 7.61 -8.35
C ARG A 30 10.09 8.44 -7.73
N ILE A 31 10.34 9.08 -6.59
CA ILE A 31 9.34 9.91 -5.91
C ILE A 31 8.98 11.12 -6.76
N LYS A 32 9.98 11.73 -7.40
CA LYS A 32 9.80 12.85 -8.31
C LYS A 32 8.90 12.48 -9.49
N ALA A 33 9.09 11.28 -10.06
CA ALA A 33 8.26 10.74 -11.13
C ALA A 33 6.84 10.39 -10.66
N ASP A 34 6.70 9.53 -9.65
CA ASP A 34 5.42 9.02 -9.14
C ASP A 34 4.48 10.14 -8.67
N SER A 35 5.06 11.18 -8.06
CA SER A 35 4.29 12.29 -7.48
C SER A 35 4.09 13.47 -8.45
N THR A 36 4.69 13.40 -9.64
CA THR A 36 4.73 14.49 -10.63
C THR A 36 5.22 15.81 -10.01
N LEU A 37 6.30 15.76 -9.22
CA LEU A 37 6.73 16.90 -8.38
C LEU A 37 7.05 18.16 -9.19
N GLU A 38 7.63 18.02 -10.37
CA GLU A 38 7.96 19.16 -11.27
C GLU A 38 6.74 19.95 -11.72
N ARG A 39 5.55 19.34 -11.68
CA ARG A 39 4.29 20.02 -12.03
C ARG A 39 3.68 20.78 -10.85
N ARG A 40 4.04 20.41 -9.62
CA ARG A 40 3.38 20.86 -8.38
C ARG A 40 4.23 21.80 -7.55
N LEU A 41 5.55 21.73 -7.69
CA LEU A 41 6.52 22.45 -6.88
C LEU A 41 7.49 23.23 -7.77
N SER A 42 7.97 24.35 -7.26
CA SER A 42 9.08 25.08 -7.86
C SER A 42 10.40 24.34 -7.71
N LEU A 43 11.39 24.70 -8.54
CA LEU A 43 12.73 24.09 -8.50
C LEU A 43 13.36 24.18 -7.10
N THR A 44 13.20 25.32 -6.43
CA THR A 44 13.73 25.58 -5.09
C THR A 44 13.08 24.70 -4.03
N GLU A 45 11.77 24.45 -4.13
CA GLU A 45 11.05 23.56 -3.21
C GLU A 45 11.46 22.11 -3.41
N ILE A 46 11.66 21.69 -4.66
CA ILE A 46 12.15 20.35 -5.00
C ILE A 46 13.57 20.14 -4.44
N GLU A 47 14.44 21.15 -4.53
CA GLU A 47 15.80 21.08 -4.00
C GLU A 47 15.81 21.06 -2.46
N SER A 48 14.96 21.87 -1.81
CA SER A 48 14.76 21.84 -0.36
C SER A 48 14.25 20.49 0.13
N LEU A 49 13.29 19.90 -0.59
CA LEU A 49 12.79 18.55 -0.31
C LEU A 49 13.90 17.50 -0.42
N LYS A 50 14.74 17.57 -1.46
CA LYS A 50 15.88 16.67 -1.63
C LYS A 50 16.85 16.74 -0.45
N GLN A 51 17.15 17.95 0.03
CA GLN A 51 18.02 18.16 1.19
C GLN A 51 17.40 17.62 2.48
N LEU A 52 16.10 17.85 2.69
CA LEU A 52 15.38 17.36 3.88
C LEU A 52 15.39 15.82 3.95
N LEU A 53 15.11 15.16 2.83
CA LEU A 53 15.08 13.71 2.74
C LEU A 53 16.48 13.11 2.90
N GLY A 54 17.50 13.74 2.31
CA GLY A 54 18.90 13.36 2.49
C GLY A 54 19.43 13.53 3.92
N ARG A 55 18.84 14.43 4.72
CA ARG A 55 19.20 14.64 6.14
C ARG A 55 18.62 13.58 7.07
N HIS A 56 17.52 12.94 6.68
CA HIS A 56 16.77 12.01 7.52
C HIS A 56 16.56 10.61 6.91
N PRO A 57 17.60 9.96 6.33
CA PRO A 57 17.44 8.65 5.69
C PRO A 57 16.96 7.57 6.66
N LYS A 58 17.34 7.69 7.95
CA LYS A 58 16.97 6.73 9.01
C LYS A 58 15.53 6.84 9.51
N ILE A 59 14.82 7.93 9.22
CA ILE A 59 13.43 8.13 9.67
C ILE A 59 12.44 7.52 8.68
N PHE A 60 12.82 7.50 7.39
CA PHE A 60 12.04 6.91 6.30
C PHE A 60 12.49 5.49 5.94
N SER A 61 13.53 4.99 6.60
CA SER A 61 13.95 3.59 6.49
C SER A 61 12.79 2.70 6.94
N SER A 62 12.45 1.75 6.08
CA SER A 62 11.49 0.68 6.37
C SER A 62 12.19 -0.51 7.04
N ASP A 63 13.38 -0.32 7.63
CA ASP A 63 14.10 -1.39 8.30
C ASP A 63 13.21 -1.96 9.41
N PRO A 64 12.82 -3.24 9.31
CA PRO A 64 11.88 -3.85 10.24
C PRO A 64 12.43 -3.89 11.67
N GLU A 65 13.76 -3.79 11.85
CA GLU A 65 14.42 -3.71 13.15
C GLU A 65 14.00 -2.47 13.97
N LYS A 66 13.45 -1.43 13.32
CA LYS A 66 13.05 -0.15 13.93
C LYS A 66 11.55 -0.02 14.13
N THR A 67 10.75 -0.86 13.46
CA THR A 67 9.30 -0.90 13.63
C THR A 67 8.94 -2.03 14.58
N HIS A 68 8.16 -1.75 15.62
CA HIS A 68 7.61 -2.81 16.46
C HIS A 68 6.74 -3.71 15.57
N LEU A 69 7.21 -4.93 15.27
CA LEU A 69 6.43 -5.90 14.51
C LEU A 69 5.18 -6.22 15.34
N VAL A 70 4.03 -5.77 14.87
CA VAL A 70 2.74 -6.08 15.50
C VAL A 70 2.26 -7.40 14.91
N GLU A 71 2.27 -8.46 15.72
CA GLU A 71 1.62 -9.71 15.37
C GLU A 71 0.10 -9.52 15.40
N HIS A 72 -0.57 -9.85 14.30
CA HIS A 72 -2.02 -9.81 14.19
C HIS A 72 -2.57 -11.23 14.11
N ASP A 73 -3.36 -11.62 15.11
CA ASP A 73 -4.17 -12.83 15.06
C ASP A 73 -5.39 -12.56 14.18
N PHE A 74 -5.31 -12.89 12.89
CA PHE A 74 -6.49 -12.93 12.03
C PHE A 74 -7.05 -14.35 11.99
N GLU A 75 -8.31 -14.50 12.40
CA GLU A 75 -9.05 -15.74 12.25
C GLU A 75 -9.96 -15.65 11.01
N LEU A 76 -10.01 -16.72 10.22
CA LEU A 76 -10.94 -16.80 9.09
C LEU A 76 -12.37 -16.98 9.64
N ILE A 77 -13.13 -15.89 9.68
CA ILE A 77 -14.51 -15.91 10.17
C ILE A 77 -15.45 -16.59 9.15
N SER A 78 -15.15 -16.53 7.85
CA SER A 78 -15.98 -17.11 6.79
C SER A 78 -15.26 -17.18 5.45
N ASN A 79 -15.44 -18.28 4.72
CA ASN A 79 -15.02 -18.43 3.32
C ASN A 79 -16.08 -17.98 2.30
N LYS A 80 -17.19 -17.41 2.77
CA LYS A 80 -18.28 -16.95 1.88
C LYS A 80 -17.92 -15.59 1.24
N PRO A 81 -18.20 -15.39 -0.06
CA PRO A 81 -17.94 -14.12 -0.71
C PRO A 81 -18.69 -12.97 -0.04
N ILE A 82 -17.97 -11.89 0.31
CA ILE A 82 -18.57 -10.66 0.83
C ILE A 82 -18.95 -9.79 -0.37
N ARG A 83 -20.24 -9.43 -0.49
CA ARG A 83 -20.69 -8.46 -1.49
C ARG A 83 -20.48 -7.05 -0.91
N SER A 84 -19.65 -6.23 -1.55
CA SER A 84 -19.50 -4.83 -1.18
C SER A 84 -20.82 -4.08 -1.42
N VAL A 85 -21.35 -3.41 -0.41
CA VAL A 85 -22.39 -2.38 -0.62
C VAL A 85 -21.70 -1.03 -0.76
N SER A 86 -21.87 -0.39 -1.91
CA SER A 86 -21.46 1.01 -2.08
C SER A 86 -22.37 1.89 -1.23
N HIS A 87 -21.81 2.59 -0.26
CA HIS A 87 -22.51 3.70 0.40
C HIS A 87 -22.49 4.89 -0.57
N VAL A 88 -23.62 5.14 -1.23
CA VAL A 88 -23.79 6.35 -2.04
C VAL A 88 -23.90 7.52 -1.06
N SER A 89 -22.90 8.40 -1.05
CA SER A 89 -22.99 9.70 -0.36
C SER A 89 -24.20 10.46 -0.92
N ARG A 90 -25.15 10.79 -0.06
CA ARG A 90 -26.41 11.43 -0.44
C ARG A 90 -26.20 12.92 -0.68
N THR A 91 -25.54 13.28 -1.78
CA THR A 91 -25.46 14.67 -2.26
C THR A 91 -25.34 14.72 -3.78
N GLU A 92 -26.32 14.20 -4.51
CA GLU A 92 -26.50 14.51 -5.95
C GLU A 92 -27.84 14.03 -6.54
N ARG A 93 -28.92 13.93 -5.74
CA ARG A 93 -30.27 13.62 -6.25
C ARG A 93 -31.28 14.76 -6.18
N ASP A 94 -30.86 15.93 -5.71
CA ASP A 94 -31.75 17.10 -5.56
C ASP A 94 -31.54 18.19 -6.63
N PHE A 95 -30.63 17.98 -7.60
CA PHE A 95 -30.38 18.95 -8.67
C PHE A 95 -31.20 18.69 -9.97
N GLU A 96 -31.70 17.47 -10.19
CA GLU A 96 -32.40 17.09 -11.44
C GLU A 96 -33.95 17.19 -11.35
N LYS A 97 -34.50 17.87 -10.33
CA LYS A 97 -35.96 18.08 -10.19
C LYS A 97 -36.40 19.54 -10.25
N ARG A 98 -35.54 20.42 -10.78
CA ARG A 98 -35.86 21.81 -11.08
C ARG A 98 -35.22 22.22 -12.41
N ASN A 99 -35.76 21.71 -13.51
CA ASN A 99 -35.76 22.34 -14.83
C ASN A 99 -36.97 21.84 -15.61
#